data_AF-A0A7G8H743-F1
#
_entry.id   AF-A0A7G8H743-F1
#
_cell.length_a   1.000
_cell.length_b   1.000
_cell.length_c   1.000
_cell.angle_alpha   90.00
_cell.angle_beta   90.00
_cell.angle_gamma   90.00
#
_symmetry.space_group_name_H-M   'P 1'
#
loop_
_entity.id
_entity.type
_entity.pdbx_description
1 polymer ?
#
loop_
_entity_poly.entity_id
_entity_poly.type
_entity_poly.pdbx_seq_one_letter_code
_entity_poly.pdbx_strand_id
1 'polypeptide(L)'
;MVYGHYPASHHNLKQLKRRYSTAAVVMPVRPLGALLCSLIHHTRRKSYGPLDLRCPGLTDGIPNLHQRSESDLFHLLGILYLPQIHLLVRSWIEATRTNKIPLFFVPFEGITGAQNELLAKINSLLPEDYQSPLQPDRTNNAVKVNMSTTRKIKIGDIGFNQRESVEAIATKLFGCDDNLGALLPYLLSDLHSPAKDCVAPLAWNFNSHR
;
A
#
# COMPACT_ATOMS: atom_id res chain seq x y z
N MET A 1 -12.54 5.53 -10.09
CA MET A 1 -11.41 5.18 -9.20
C MET A 1 -11.97 4.78 -7.85
N VAL A 2 -11.92 3.50 -7.46
CA VAL A 2 -12.44 3.05 -6.16
C VAL A 2 -11.30 2.83 -5.16
N TYR A 3 -11.56 3.35 -3.98
CA TYR A 3 -10.75 3.62 -2.79
C TYR A 3 -10.40 2.32 -2.02
N GLY A 4 -9.10 1.97 -1.97
CA GLY A 4 -8.58 0.75 -1.34
C GLY A 4 -8.00 0.92 0.08
N HIS A 5 -8.47 1.89 0.86
CA HIS A 5 -7.94 2.16 2.21
C HIS A 5 -8.58 1.31 3.32
N TYR A 6 -9.61 0.53 3.01
CA TYR A 6 -10.31 -0.33 3.96
C TYR A 6 -10.48 -1.74 3.38
N PRO A 7 -10.54 -2.80 4.22
CA PRO A 7 -10.80 -4.16 3.75
C PRO A 7 -12.09 -4.24 2.93
N ALA A 8 -12.12 -5.17 1.97
CA ALA A 8 -13.33 -5.47 1.23
C ALA A 8 -14.44 -5.92 2.19
N SER A 9 -15.65 -5.41 2.01
CA SER A 9 -16.82 -5.69 2.84
C SER A 9 -18.05 -5.82 1.96
N HIS A 10 -19.10 -6.47 2.48
CA HIS A 10 -20.36 -6.56 1.74
C HIS A 10 -20.89 -5.16 1.36
N HIS A 11 -20.75 -4.19 2.26
CA HIS A 11 -21.21 -2.82 2.02
C HIS A 11 -20.46 -2.15 0.87
N ASN A 12 -19.11 -2.13 0.90
CA ASN A 12 -18.35 -1.42 -0.14
C ASN A 12 -18.45 -2.11 -1.50
N LEU A 13 -18.52 -3.44 -1.55
CA LEU A 13 -18.76 -4.20 -2.79
C LEU A 13 -20.14 -3.91 -3.36
N LYS A 14 -21.18 -3.84 -2.52
CA LYS A 14 -22.54 -3.50 -2.94
C LYS A 14 -22.62 -2.09 -3.48
N GLN A 15 -21.93 -1.12 -2.86
CA GLN A 15 -21.85 0.25 -3.37
C GLN A 15 -21.11 0.32 -4.69
N LEU A 16 -19.99 -0.40 -4.83
CA LEU A 16 -19.21 -0.48 -6.05
C LEU A 16 -20.07 -0.98 -7.21
N LYS A 17 -20.75 -2.13 -7.04
CA LYS A 17 -21.63 -2.70 -8.06
C LYS A 17 -22.82 -1.80 -8.43
N ARG A 18 -23.42 -1.13 -7.44
CA ARG A 18 -24.61 -0.28 -7.65
C ARG A 18 -24.28 1.01 -8.38
N ARG A 19 -23.15 1.64 -8.05
CA ARG A 19 -22.81 2.98 -8.53
C ARG A 19 -21.94 2.96 -9.78
N TYR A 20 -21.17 1.89 -9.98
CA TYR A 20 -20.17 1.81 -11.02
C TYR A 20 -20.18 0.41 -11.64
N SER A 21 -21.01 0.23 -12.67
CA SER A 21 -21.07 -1.02 -13.44
C SER A 21 -19.72 -1.38 -14.07
N THR A 22 -18.88 -0.37 -14.34
CA THR A 22 -17.53 -0.52 -14.92
C THR A 22 -16.39 -0.19 -13.96
N ALA A 23 -16.55 -0.46 -12.66
CA ALA A 23 -15.50 -0.13 -11.68
C ALA A 23 -14.31 -1.10 -11.72
N ALA A 24 -13.12 -0.54 -11.53
CA ALA A 24 -11.90 -1.24 -11.15
C ALA A 24 -11.44 -0.80 -9.75
N VAL A 25 -10.81 -1.72 -9.03
CA VAL A 25 -10.17 -1.46 -7.74
C VAL A 25 -8.70 -1.15 -7.99
N VAL A 26 -8.24 -0.01 -7.46
CA VAL A 26 -6.83 0.41 -7.55
C VAL A 26 -6.29 0.56 -6.14
N MET A 27 -5.30 -0.25 -5.80
CA MET A 27 -4.66 -0.29 -4.48
C MET A 27 -3.24 0.26 -4.55
N PRO A 28 -2.97 1.42 -3.94
CA PRO A 28 -1.60 1.92 -3.82
C PRO A 28 -0.80 1.00 -2.90
N VAL A 29 0.41 0.63 -3.31
CA VAL A 29 1.34 -0.20 -2.54
C VAL A 29 2.70 0.45 -2.42
N ARG A 30 3.38 0.16 -1.32
CA ARG A 30 4.76 0.57 -1.04
C ARG A 30 5.52 -0.60 -0.42
N PRO A 31 6.85 -0.61 -0.51
CA PRO A 31 7.67 -1.48 0.33
C PRO A 31 7.30 -1.30 1.81
N LEU A 32 7.20 -2.41 2.53
CA LEU A 32 6.65 -2.45 3.89
C LEU A 32 7.54 -1.67 4.87
N GLY A 33 8.87 -1.69 4.71
CA GLY A 33 9.77 -0.90 5.54
C GLY A 33 9.52 0.60 5.41
N ALA A 34 9.39 1.10 4.19
CA ALA A 34 9.14 2.50 3.87
C ALA A 34 7.77 2.95 4.36
N LEU A 35 6.77 2.06 4.29
CA LEU A 35 5.46 2.29 4.88
C LEU A 35 5.55 2.44 6.40
N LEU A 36 6.23 1.53 7.09
CA LEU A 36 6.43 1.61 8.55
C LEU A 36 7.21 2.88 8.94
N CYS A 37 8.27 3.24 8.22
CA CYS A 37 9.00 4.50 8.42
C CYS A 37 8.08 5.73 8.26
N SER A 38 7.18 5.71 7.27
CA SER A 38 6.18 6.75 7.08
C SER A 38 5.21 6.84 8.27
N LEU A 39 4.80 5.70 8.86
CA LEU A 39 3.93 5.67 10.04
C LEU A 39 4.64 6.23 11.29
N ILE A 40 5.92 5.93 11.48
CA ILE A 40 6.71 6.54 12.57
C ILE A 40 6.73 8.07 12.39
N HIS A 41 6.96 8.54 11.17
CA HIS A 41 6.96 9.98 10.88
C HIS A 41 5.64 10.67 11.24
N HIS A 42 4.50 10.06 10.91
CA HIS A 42 3.17 10.57 11.30
C HIS A 42 3.00 10.60 12.82
N THR A 43 3.46 9.56 13.51
CA THR A 43 3.44 9.44 14.98
C THR A 43 4.24 10.56 15.66
N ARG A 44 5.42 10.88 15.12
CA ARG A 44 6.29 11.94 15.68
C ARG A 44 5.72 13.33 15.47
N ARG A 45 5.04 13.57 14.36
CA ARG A 45 4.51 14.89 13.99
C ARG A 45 3.21 15.28 14.68
N LYS A 46 2.61 14.40 15.50
CA LYS A 46 1.25 14.58 16.06
C LYS A 46 0.19 14.91 14.98
N SER A 47 0.50 14.59 13.72
CA SER A 47 -0.33 14.87 12.55
C SER A 47 -1.13 13.63 12.19
N TYR A 48 -2.41 13.79 11.89
CA TYR A 48 -3.28 12.69 11.49
C TYR A 48 -2.77 12.04 10.19
N GLY A 49 -2.57 10.73 10.22
CA GLY A 49 -2.32 9.90 9.04
C GLY A 49 -3.48 8.91 8.82
N PRO A 50 -3.58 8.28 7.65
CA PRO A 50 -4.67 7.33 7.33
C PRO A 50 -4.69 6.08 8.22
N LEU A 51 -3.61 5.85 8.97
CA LEU A 51 -3.41 4.78 9.94
C LEU A 51 -2.79 5.39 11.20
N ASP A 52 -3.49 6.35 11.80
CA ASP A 52 -3.01 7.06 12.99
C ASP A 52 -2.91 6.09 14.17
N LEU A 53 -1.77 6.08 14.86
CA LEU A 53 -1.61 5.32 16.11
C LEU A 53 -2.59 5.76 17.20
N ARG A 54 -3.13 6.96 17.07
CA ARG A 54 -4.13 7.53 17.97
C ARG A 54 -5.56 7.06 17.65
N CYS A 55 -5.75 6.17 16.68
CA CYS A 55 -7.03 5.46 16.54
C CYS A 55 -7.32 4.71 17.85
N PRO A 56 -8.46 4.97 18.51
CA PRO A 56 -8.81 4.32 19.77
C PRO A 56 -8.70 2.80 19.67
N GLY A 57 -8.07 2.18 20.66
CA GLY A 57 -7.88 0.74 20.78
C GLY A 57 -6.64 0.16 20.09
N LEU A 58 -5.92 0.90 19.23
CA LEU A 58 -4.77 0.34 18.51
C LEU A 58 -3.45 0.45 19.27
N THR A 59 -3.25 1.56 19.97
CA THR A 59 -2.06 1.77 20.82
C THR A 59 -2.41 2.12 22.26
N ASP A 60 -3.71 2.08 22.59
CA ASP A 60 -4.19 2.20 23.96
C ASP A 60 -3.57 1.11 24.83
N GLY A 61 -2.93 1.51 25.92
CA GLY A 61 -2.21 0.60 26.82
C GLY A 61 -0.73 0.38 26.48
N ILE A 62 -0.16 1.03 25.46
CA ILE A 62 1.28 1.01 25.21
C ILE A 62 1.95 2.20 25.92
N PRO A 63 2.60 2.00 27.08
CA PRO A 63 3.22 3.09 27.81
C PRO A 63 4.36 3.71 27.01
N ASN A 64 4.47 5.03 27.09
CA ASN A 64 5.58 5.81 26.55
C ASN A 64 5.86 5.58 25.06
N LEU A 65 4.83 5.27 24.26
CA LEU A 65 4.93 5.05 22.81
C LEU A 65 5.73 6.16 22.12
N HIS A 66 5.45 7.42 22.43
CA HIS A 66 6.14 8.57 21.84
C HIS A 66 7.60 8.76 22.31
N GLN A 67 8.07 8.03 23.32
CA GLN A 67 9.44 8.10 23.83
C GLN A 67 10.32 6.95 23.33
N ARG A 68 9.73 5.91 22.73
CA ARG A 68 10.44 4.77 22.16
C ARG A 68 11.38 5.20 21.04
N SER A 69 12.46 4.44 20.81
CA SER A 69 13.37 4.69 19.68
C SER A 69 12.67 4.46 18.34
N GLU A 70 13.24 4.96 17.24
CA GLU A 70 12.71 4.71 15.89
C GLU A 70 12.71 3.21 15.57
N SER A 71 13.74 2.47 15.96
CA SER A 71 13.81 1.01 15.80
C SER A 71 12.72 0.28 16.60
N ASP A 72 12.51 0.64 17.86
CA ASP A 72 11.48 0.00 18.69
C ASP A 72 10.07 0.28 18.15
N LEU A 73 9.85 1.52 17.68
CA LEU A 73 8.59 1.87 17.02
C LEU A 73 8.43 1.10 15.72
N PHE A 74 9.48 0.98 14.90
CA PHE A 74 9.43 0.21 13.66
C PHE A 74 8.99 -1.23 13.89
N HIS A 75 9.61 -1.90 14.86
CA HIS A 75 9.26 -3.28 15.21
C HIS A 75 7.83 -3.40 15.76
N LEU A 76 7.44 -2.53 16.69
CA LEU A 76 6.10 -2.50 17.25
C LEU A 76 5.02 -2.27 16.18
N LEU A 77 5.25 -1.31 15.29
CA LEU A 77 4.37 -1.03 14.17
C LEU A 77 4.32 -2.20 13.19
N GLY A 78 5.44 -2.90 12.97
CA GLY A 78 5.47 -4.13 12.20
C GLY A 78 4.50 -5.17 12.76
N ILE A 79 4.53 -5.39 14.08
CA ILE A 79 3.61 -6.33 14.76
C ILE A 79 2.15 -5.90 14.61
N LEU A 80 1.85 -4.61 14.76
CA LEU A 80 0.47 -4.12 14.76
C LEU A 80 -0.14 -3.96 13.37
N TYR A 81 0.62 -3.44 12.40
CA TYR A 81 0.09 -3.04 11.09
C TYR A 81 0.27 -4.08 10.00
N LEU A 82 1.33 -4.90 10.02
CA LEU A 82 1.51 -5.90 8.96
C LEU A 82 0.33 -6.88 8.87
N PRO A 83 -0.25 -7.38 9.97
CA PRO A 83 -1.47 -8.19 9.90
C PRO A 83 -2.65 -7.46 9.26
N GLN A 84 -2.83 -6.17 9.56
CA GLN A 84 -3.91 -5.36 8.99
C GLN A 84 -3.73 -5.10 7.50
N ILE A 85 -2.49 -4.81 7.07
CA ILE A 85 -2.14 -4.63 5.66
C ILE A 85 -2.35 -5.94 4.91
N HIS A 86 -1.92 -7.06 5.48
CA HIS A 86 -2.14 -8.39 4.92
C HIS A 86 -3.64 -8.66 4.74
N LEU A 87 -4.46 -8.45 5.78
CA LEU A 87 -5.93 -8.60 5.69
C LEU A 87 -6.55 -7.68 4.64
N LEU A 88 -6.11 -6.43 4.56
CA LEU A 88 -6.56 -5.47 3.55
C LEU A 88 -6.30 -6.02 2.13
N VAL A 89 -5.06 -6.41 1.84
CA VAL A 89 -4.65 -6.94 0.53
C VAL A 89 -5.43 -8.22 0.20
N ARG A 90 -5.46 -9.18 1.12
CA ARG A 90 -6.16 -10.46 0.93
C ARG A 90 -7.66 -10.29 0.68
N SER A 91 -8.32 -9.44 1.47
CA SER A 91 -9.75 -9.21 1.34
C SER A 91 -10.13 -8.70 -0.05
N TRP A 92 -9.32 -7.81 -0.64
CA TRP A 92 -9.56 -7.29 -1.98
C TRP A 92 -9.22 -8.30 -3.07
N ILE A 93 -8.14 -9.07 -2.95
CA ILE A 93 -7.84 -10.15 -3.90
C ILE A 93 -9.01 -11.13 -3.96
N GLU A 94 -9.51 -11.59 -2.81
CA GLU A 94 -10.61 -12.55 -2.75
C GLU A 94 -11.93 -11.97 -3.26
N ALA A 95 -12.27 -10.76 -2.82
CA ALA A 95 -13.51 -10.10 -3.22
C ALA A 95 -13.55 -9.78 -4.71
N THR A 96 -12.45 -9.27 -5.27
CA THR A 96 -12.38 -8.92 -6.70
C THR A 96 -12.43 -10.16 -7.59
N ARG A 97 -11.74 -11.23 -7.20
CA ARG A 97 -11.83 -12.53 -7.87
C ARG A 97 -13.26 -13.07 -7.89
N THR A 98 -13.93 -13.08 -6.73
CA THR A 98 -15.31 -13.58 -6.59
C THR A 98 -16.32 -12.76 -7.40
N ASN A 99 -16.10 -11.46 -7.52
CA ASN A 99 -17.03 -10.54 -8.15
C ASN A 99 -16.65 -10.17 -9.60
N LYS A 100 -15.58 -10.76 -10.14
CA LYS A 100 -15.02 -10.46 -11.48
C LYS A 100 -14.76 -8.97 -11.67
N ILE A 101 -14.17 -8.34 -10.67
CA ILE A 101 -13.80 -6.92 -10.69
C ILE A 101 -12.29 -6.85 -10.99
N PRO A 102 -11.83 -6.00 -11.93
CA PRO A 102 -10.41 -5.79 -12.16
C PRO A 102 -9.72 -5.23 -10.91
N LEU A 103 -8.58 -5.79 -10.52
CA LEU A 103 -7.77 -5.34 -9.40
C LEU A 103 -6.36 -4.95 -9.86
N PHE A 104 -5.97 -3.71 -9.56
CA PHE A 104 -4.66 -3.18 -9.85
C PHE A 104 -3.93 -2.82 -8.56
N PHE A 105 -2.73 -3.35 -8.36
CA PHE A 105 -1.80 -2.82 -7.37
C PHE A 105 -0.83 -1.86 -8.06
N VAL A 106 -0.60 -0.70 -7.45
CA VAL A 106 0.17 0.38 -8.07
C VAL A 106 1.23 0.89 -7.10
N PRO A 107 2.52 0.89 -7.45
CA PRO A 107 3.56 1.53 -6.65
C PRO A 107 3.23 3.00 -6.39
N PHE A 108 3.42 3.46 -5.17
CA PHE A 108 3.16 4.85 -4.82
C PHE A 108 4.02 5.86 -5.62
N GLU A 109 5.21 5.44 -6.02
CA GLU A 109 6.10 6.17 -6.91
C GLU A 109 5.43 6.43 -8.26
N GLY A 110 4.70 5.44 -8.81
CA GLY A 110 3.92 5.61 -10.04
C GLY A 110 2.80 6.64 -9.90
N ILE A 111 2.17 6.70 -8.72
CA ILE A 111 1.11 7.67 -8.41
C ILE A 111 1.66 9.09 -8.27
N THR A 112 2.92 9.25 -7.88
CA THR A 112 3.50 10.57 -7.59
C THR A 112 4.39 11.10 -8.70
N GLY A 113 5.04 10.23 -9.49
CA GLY A 113 6.00 10.61 -10.52
C GLY A 113 5.61 10.27 -11.96
N ALA A 114 4.64 9.37 -12.18
CA ALA A 114 4.34 8.84 -13.51
C ALA A 114 2.82 8.75 -13.79
N GLN A 115 2.04 9.73 -13.34
CA GLN A 115 0.58 9.68 -13.35
C GLN A 115 -0.05 9.44 -14.73
N ASN A 116 0.48 10.10 -15.77
CA ASN A 116 -0.03 9.95 -17.13
C ASN A 116 0.26 8.55 -17.69
N GLU A 117 1.45 8.04 -17.45
CA GLU A 117 1.87 6.70 -17.86
C GLU A 117 1.08 5.62 -17.11
N LEU A 118 0.86 5.85 -15.81
CA LEU A 118 0.03 5.00 -14.97
C LEU A 118 -1.42 4.97 -15.47
N LEU A 119 -1.99 6.13 -15.78
CA LEU A 119 -3.36 6.22 -16.30
C LEU A 119 -3.48 5.48 -17.63
N ALA A 120 -2.55 5.72 -18.56
CA ALA A 120 -2.51 5.02 -19.84
C ALA A 120 -2.37 3.50 -19.65
N LYS A 121 -1.52 3.07 -18.70
CA LYS A 121 -1.34 1.65 -18.38
C LYS A 121 -2.60 1.03 -17.81
N ILE A 122 -3.25 1.67 -16.83
CA ILE A 122 -4.51 1.16 -16.25
C ILE A 122 -5.58 1.09 -17.34
N ASN A 123 -5.74 2.13 -18.17
CA ASN A 123 -6.72 2.14 -19.26
C ASN A 123 -6.49 0.98 -20.23
N SER A 124 -5.22 0.70 -20.61
CA SER A 124 -4.88 -0.43 -21.48
C SER A 124 -5.17 -1.82 -20.89
N LEU A 125 -5.28 -1.92 -19.57
CA LEU A 125 -5.53 -3.18 -18.87
C LEU A 125 -7.01 -3.39 -18.52
N LEU A 126 -7.84 -2.38 -18.74
CA LEU A 126 -9.29 -2.47 -18.56
C LEU A 126 -9.94 -3.18 -19.77
N PRO A 127 -11.05 -3.91 -19.58
CA PRO A 127 -11.84 -4.44 -20.69
C PRO A 127 -12.28 -3.32 -21.63
N GLU A 128 -12.47 -3.61 -22.92
CA GLU A 128 -12.75 -2.58 -23.95
C GLU A 128 -13.93 -1.67 -23.58
N ASP A 129 -15.02 -2.24 -23.05
CA ASP A 129 -16.21 -1.50 -22.61
C ASP A 129 -15.96 -0.52 -21.43
N TYR A 130 -14.79 -0.62 -20.80
CA TYR A 130 -14.37 0.13 -19.61
C TYR A 130 -13.29 1.16 -19.95
N GLN A 131 -12.74 1.11 -21.18
CA GLN A 131 -11.69 2.02 -21.61
C GLN A 131 -12.27 3.42 -21.84
N SER A 132 -11.66 4.42 -21.23
CA SER A 132 -12.06 5.81 -21.47
C SER A 132 -11.38 6.34 -22.74
N PRO A 133 -12.11 7.02 -23.64
CA PRO A 133 -11.52 7.76 -24.76
C PRO A 133 -10.83 9.05 -24.30
N LEU A 134 -10.98 9.45 -23.03
CA LEU A 134 -10.39 10.66 -22.49
C LEU A 134 -8.87 10.55 -22.46
N GLN A 135 -8.20 11.35 -23.29
CA GLN A 135 -6.77 11.58 -23.15
C GLN A 135 -6.48 12.25 -21.80
N PRO A 136 -5.36 11.90 -21.13
CA PRO A 136 -4.95 12.59 -19.91
C PRO A 136 -4.88 14.09 -20.19
N ASP A 137 -5.70 14.86 -19.46
CA ASP A 137 -5.67 16.31 -19.54
C ASP A 137 -4.26 16.78 -19.15
N ARG A 138 -3.53 17.37 -20.11
CA ARG A 138 -2.12 17.77 -19.93
C ARG A 138 -1.98 18.99 -19.01
N THR A 139 -3.09 19.56 -18.57
CA THR A 139 -3.10 20.79 -17.79
C THR A 139 -2.94 20.50 -16.28
N ASN A 140 -1.71 20.67 -15.79
CA ASN A 140 -1.31 20.71 -14.37
C ASN A 140 -1.45 19.41 -13.54
N ASN A 141 -0.57 18.44 -13.79
CA ASN A 141 -0.32 17.30 -12.89
C ASN A 141 0.77 17.56 -11.83
N ALA A 142 0.95 18.80 -11.40
CA ALA A 142 1.83 19.08 -10.27
C ALA A 142 1.12 18.69 -8.97
N VAL A 143 1.24 17.43 -8.55
CA VAL A 143 0.98 17.07 -7.16
C VAL A 143 1.87 17.95 -6.31
N LYS A 144 1.28 18.88 -5.56
CA LYS A 144 2.02 19.67 -4.57
C LYS A 144 2.55 18.73 -3.51
N VAL A 145 3.78 18.27 -3.69
CA VAL A 145 4.52 17.57 -2.67
C VAL A 145 4.78 18.58 -1.56
N ASN A 146 4.09 18.44 -0.43
CA ASN A 146 4.41 19.22 0.75
C ASN A 146 5.86 18.90 1.15
N MET A 147 6.76 19.84 0.88
CA MET A 147 8.16 19.81 1.29
C MET A 147 8.19 19.83 2.82
N SER A 148 8.24 18.63 3.39
CA SER A 148 8.43 18.40 4.81
C SER A 148 9.83 18.87 5.22
N THR A 149 9.92 19.91 6.04
CA THR A 149 11.17 20.38 6.65
C THR A 149 11.72 19.45 7.73
N THR A 150 10.93 18.48 8.19
CA THR A 150 11.36 17.48 9.18
C THR A 150 12.08 16.33 8.49
N ARG A 151 13.20 15.88 9.08
CA ARG A 151 13.93 14.67 8.65
C ARG A 151 12.95 13.52 8.42
N LYS A 152 12.95 12.97 7.20
CA LYS A 152 12.21 11.74 6.90
C LYS A 152 13.01 10.57 7.46
N ILE A 153 12.35 9.75 8.27
CA ILE A 153 12.90 8.49 8.77
C ILE A 153 13.03 7.56 7.56
N LYS A 154 14.23 7.03 7.34
CA LYS A 154 14.53 6.07 6.27
C LYS A 154 14.75 4.70 6.86
N ILE A 155 14.60 3.67 6.03
CA ILE A 155 14.85 2.29 6.46
C ILE A 155 16.27 2.06 6.97
N GLY A 156 17.25 2.81 6.43
CA GLY A 156 18.65 2.78 6.90
C GLY A 156 18.86 3.38 8.29
N ASP A 157 17.90 4.15 8.83
CA ASP A 157 17.93 4.65 10.21
C ASP A 157 17.48 3.56 11.22
N ILE A 158 16.91 2.46 10.73
CA ILE A 158 16.37 1.38 11.57
C ILE A 158 17.44 0.31 11.84
N GLY A 159 17.57 -0.05 13.11
CA GLY A 159 18.47 -1.11 13.58
C GLY A 159 18.27 -2.43 12.84
N PHE A 160 19.37 -3.11 12.51
CA PHE A 160 19.36 -4.35 11.72
C PHE A 160 18.44 -5.42 12.34
N ASN A 161 18.55 -5.66 13.65
CA ASN A 161 17.76 -6.68 14.34
C ASN A 161 16.25 -6.44 14.23
N GLN A 162 15.81 -5.17 14.29
CA GLN A 162 14.39 -4.82 14.14
C GLN A 162 13.94 -4.98 12.68
N ARG A 163 14.80 -4.68 11.70
CA ARG A 163 14.49 -4.92 10.28
C ARG A 163 14.33 -6.40 9.99
N GLU A 164 15.28 -7.23 10.43
CA GLU A 164 15.26 -8.69 10.25
C GLU A 164 14.04 -9.32 10.95
N SER A 165 13.70 -8.86 12.16
CA SER A 165 12.52 -9.34 12.86
C SER A 165 11.22 -9.01 12.12
N VAL A 166 11.08 -7.78 11.61
CA VAL A 166 9.91 -7.37 10.82
C VAL A 166 9.87 -8.09 9.47
N GLU A 167 11.01 -8.32 8.83
CA GLU A 167 11.13 -9.14 7.62
C GLU A 167 10.62 -10.56 7.84
N ALA A 168 11.00 -11.19 8.96
CA ALA A 168 10.53 -12.53 9.31
C ALA A 168 9.01 -12.56 9.54
N ILE A 169 8.44 -11.54 10.18
CA ILE A 169 6.98 -11.39 10.36
C ILE A 169 6.30 -11.22 8.99
N ALA A 170 6.78 -10.30 8.16
CA ALA A 170 6.23 -10.01 6.85
C ALA A 170 6.30 -11.24 5.93
N THR A 171 7.43 -11.94 5.92
CA THR A 171 7.61 -13.16 5.13
C THR A 171 6.64 -14.25 5.57
N LYS A 172 6.40 -14.44 6.88
CA LYS A 172 5.41 -15.40 7.37
C LYS A 172 3.97 -15.00 7.02
N LEU A 173 3.62 -13.72 7.15
CA LEU A 173 2.25 -13.27 6.88
C LEU A 173 1.93 -13.31 5.39
N PHE A 174 2.77 -12.69 4.57
CA PHE A 174 2.52 -12.52 3.14
C PHE A 174 3.02 -13.71 2.31
N GLY A 175 4.05 -14.44 2.76
CA GLY A 175 4.55 -15.64 2.08
C GLY A 175 3.61 -16.85 2.15
N CYS A 176 2.61 -16.84 3.04
CA CYS A 176 1.55 -17.85 3.06
C CYS A 176 0.47 -17.63 1.98
N ASP A 177 0.52 -16.52 1.23
CA ASP A 177 -0.45 -16.22 0.17
C ASP A 177 0.17 -16.41 -1.22
N ASP A 178 -0.05 -17.59 -1.79
CA ASP A 178 0.37 -17.95 -3.15
C ASP A 178 -0.16 -16.97 -4.21
N ASN A 179 -1.23 -16.21 -3.90
CA ASN A 179 -1.84 -15.27 -4.82
C ASN A 179 -1.14 -13.91 -4.88
N LEU A 180 -0.04 -13.68 -4.17
CA LEU A 180 0.69 -12.39 -4.24
C LEU A 180 1.74 -12.33 -5.35
N GLY A 181 2.24 -13.47 -5.84
CA GLY A 181 3.17 -13.54 -6.98
C GLY A 181 4.30 -12.49 -6.93
N ALA A 182 4.41 -11.68 -7.99
CA ALA A 182 5.45 -10.65 -8.11
C ALA A 182 5.28 -9.43 -7.19
N LEU A 183 4.12 -9.27 -6.54
CA LEU A 183 3.91 -8.20 -5.55
C LEU A 183 4.67 -8.48 -4.25
N LEU A 184 4.79 -9.76 -3.85
CA LEU A 184 5.45 -10.15 -2.61
C LEU A 184 6.93 -9.69 -2.56
N PRO A 185 7.78 -9.96 -3.56
CA PRO A 185 9.14 -9.45 -3.59
C PRO A 185 9.23 -7.91 -3.50
N TYR A 186 8.28 -7.19 -4.09
CA TYR A 186 8.23 -5.72 -4.01
C TYR A 186 7.90 -5.24 -2.59
N LEU A 187 6.89 -5.83 -1.95
CA LEU A 187 6.50 -5.48 -0.58
C LEU A 187 7.64 -5.71 0.42
N LEU A 188 8.48 -6.71 0.19
CA LEU A 188 9.61 -7.04 1.08
C LEU A 188 10.93 -6.37 0.69
N SER A 189 10.98 -5.65 -0.44
CA SER A 189 12.22 -5.23 -1.10
C SER A 189 13.17 -4.40 -0.23
N ASP A 190 12.64 -3.58 0.68
CA ASP A 190 13.42 -2.69 1.54
C ASP A 190 13.65 -3.22 2.96
N LEU A 191 13.00 -4.34 3.31
CA LEU A 191 13.26 -5.06 4.55
C LEU A 191 14.50 -5.94 4.44
N HIS A 192 14.78 -6.46 3.24
CA HIS A 192 15.96 -7.28 2.95
C HIS A 192 17.25 -6.45 2.95
N SER A 193 18.38 -7.12 3.23
CA SER A 193 19.73 -6.58 2.99
C SER A 193 19.92 -6.24 1.48
N PRO A 194 20.78 -5.26 1.12
CA PRO A 194 20.66 -4.45 -0.10
C PRO A 194 21.06 -5.13 -1.43
N ALA A 195 20.75 -6.42 -1.63
CA ALA A 195 21.26 -7.20 -2.78
C ALA A 195 20.24 -7.41 -3.92
N LYS A 196 19.01 -6.92 -3.83
CA LYS A 196 18.02 -7.08 -4.92
C LYS A 196 17.39 -5.76 -5.30
N ASP A 197 17.83 -5.21 -6.42
CA ASP A 197 17.08 -4.18 -7.14
C ASP A 197 15.73 -4.78 -7.57
N CYS A 198 14.67 -4.45 -6.83
CA CYS A 198 13.32 -4.82 -7.20
C CYS A 198 12.78 -3.79 -8.20
N VAL A 199 12.75 -4.16 -9.49
CA VAL A 199 12.13 -3.33 -10.53
C VAL A 199 10.61 -3.47 -10.42
N ALA A 200 9.94 -2.43 -9.92
CA ALA A 200 8.49 -2.39 -9.82
C ALA A 200 7.85 -1.92 -11.13
N PRO A 201 6.91 -2.68 -11.75
CA PRO A 201 6.11 -2.19 -12.87
C PRO A 201 5.16 -1.07 -12.44
N LEU A 202 4.68 -0.26 -13.40
CA LEU A 202 3.69 0.80 -13.12
C LEU A 202 2.40 0.29 -12.48
N ALA A 203 1.97 -0.93 -12.81
CA ALA A 203 0.85 -1.60 -12.16
C ALA A 203 0.97 -3.12 -12.29
N TRP A 204 0.57 -3.85 -11.25
CA TRP A 204 0.28 -5.28 -11.32
C TRP A 204 -1.22 -5.48 -11.53
N ASN A 205 -1.60 -6.31 -12.51
CA ASN A 205 -2.99 -6.72 -12.73
C ASN A 205 -3.22 -8.09 -12.09
N PHE A 206 -4.09 -8.14 -11.09
CA PHE A 206 -4.57 -9.37 -10.48
C PHE A 206 -5.99 -9.59 -10.99
N ASN A 207 -6.23 -10.76 -11.60
CA ASN A 207 -7.45 -11.13 -12.33
C ASN A 207 -7.47 -10.69 -13.80
N SER A 208 -6.36 -10.87 -14.55
CA SER A 208 -6.48 -10.99 -16.01
C SER A 208 -7.39 -12.17 -16.31
N HIS A 209 -8.67 -11.92 -16.60
CA HIS A 209 -9.64 -12.95 -16.92
C HIS A 209 -9.13 -13.73 -18.14
N ARG A 210 -8.68 -14.96 -17.89
CA ARG A 210 -8.77 -16.06 -18.85
C ARG A 210 -10.01 -16.86 -18.48
#